data_AF-A0A6M0LID9-F1
#
_entry.id   AF-A0A6M0LID9-F1
#
_cell.length_a   1.000
_cell.length_b   1.000
_cell.length_c   1.000
_cell.angle_alpha   90.00
_cell.angle_beta   90.00
_cell.angle_gamma   90.00
#
_symmetry.space_group_name_H-M   'P 1'
#
loop_
_entity.id
_entity.type
_entity.pdbx_description
1 polymer ?
#
loop_
_entity_poly.entity_id
_entity_poly.type
_entity_poly.pdbx_seq_one_letter_code
_entity_poly.pdbx_strand_id
1 'polypeptide(L)'
;MNENNGNKVKSALVLTTQTLAALGSVDPVFAGVSLITGLINELIVCHDAEQLEKRLNMLEDEIKRRDVMLESLQNRIDELEEHSYYVLRNNIRCFCSSSYPEVAEIYSKCIVDYLINQNHDMEEEICEILQQCNSNDIQLMNLVKEFIYSGSHEEAEEEKKKIIKDVEDINSGVKKYRDRSIIYGEYTIFWKDFMKENHVRNVEDMTMMLNNQLMADGKDLVYDWAYLSRAIVKLSNLGVLQLEYRNKLGTNSPFNIDRFHVTLFGRKLLEYL
;
A
#
# COMPACT_ATOMS: atom_id res chain seq x y z
N MET A 1 -50.57 -9.00 10.28
CA MET A 1 -49.28 -8.38 9.90
C MET A 1 -48.04 -9.11 10.46
N ASN A 2 -48.14 -10.22 11.21
CA ASN A 2 -47.01 -10.79 11.95
C ASN A 2 -46.36 -12.09 11.42
N GLU A 3 -46.99 -12.83 10.50
CA GLU A 3 -46.41 -14.10 10.03
C GLU A 3 -45.37 -13.94 8.92
N ASN A 4 -45.54 -12.94 8.05
CA ASN A 4 -44.66 -12.73 6.90
C ASN A 4 -43.29 -12.17 7.31
N ASN A 5 -43.23 -11.35 8.37
CA ASN A 5 -41.97 -10.87 8.94
C ASN A 5 -41.27 -11.98 9.76
N GLY A 6 -42.02 -12.79 10.49
CA GLY A 6 -41.47 -13.95 11.22
C GLY A 6 -40.83 -15.00 10.30
N ASN A 7 -41.43 -15.24 9.13
CA ASN A 7 -40.87 -16.16 8.13
C ASN A 7 -39.64 -15.59 7.42
N LYS A 8 -39.59 -14.28 7.14
CA LYS A 8 -38.40 -13.62 6.58
C LYS A 8 -37.22 -13.59 7.56
N VAL A 9 -37.49 -13.33 8.84
CA VAL A 9 -36.47 -13.37 9.90
C VAL A 9 -35.96 -14.81 10.08
N LYS A 10 -36.84 -15.81 10.09
CA LYS A 10 -36.43 -17.23 10.14
C LYS A 10 -35.64 -17.66 8.90
N SER A 11 -36.03 -17.26 7.69
CA SER A 11 -35.30 -17.61 6.47
C SER A 11 -33.93 -16.94 6.42
N ALA A 12 -33.82 -15.68 6.86
CA ALA A 12 -32.55 -14.98 7.00
C ALA A 12 -31.65 -15.68 8.04
N LEU A 13 -32.21 -16.03 9.22
CA LEU A 13 -31.49 -16.77 10.27
C LEU A 13 -30.99 -18.13 9.76
N VAL A 14 -31.82 -18.89 9.04
CA VAL A 14 -31.47 -20.20 8.49
C VAL A 14 -30.39 -20.09 7.41
N LEU A 15 -30.44 -19.07 6.55
CA LEU A 15 -29.37 -18.78 5.60
C LEU A 15 -28.06 -18.49 6.35
N THR A 16 -28.06 -17.59 7.33
CA THR A 16 -26.86 -17.31 8.15
C THR A 16 -26.32 -18.55 8.85
N THR A 17 -27.16 -19.48 9.30
CA THR A 17 -26.72 -20.68 10.01
C THR A 17 -26.06 -21.71 9.07
N GLN A 18 -26.58 -21.85 7.84
CA GLN A 18 -25.96 -22.70 6.81
C GLN A 18 -24.68 -22.08 6.25
N THR A 19 -24.67 -20.76 6.11
CA THR A 19 -23.53 -19.97 5.64
C THR A 19 -22.38 -19.96 6.65
N LEU A 20 -22.67 -19.82 7.95
CA LEU A 20 -21.69 -19.98 9.04
C LEU A 20 -21.12 -21.40 9.12
N ALA A 21 -21.94 -22.42 8.85
CA ALA A 21 -21.48 -23.81 8.83
C ALA A 21 -20.47 -24.11 7.72
N ALA A 22 -20.42 -23.29 6.67
CA ALA A 22 -19.43 -23.41 5.59
C ALA A 22 -18.08 -22.74 5.92
N LEU A 23 -18.04 -21.84 6.91
CA LEU A 23 -16.84 -21.13 7.37
C LEU A 23 -16.40 -21.70 8.73
N GLY A 24 -16.23 -23.02 8.78
CA GLY A 24 -16.17 -23.78 10.03
C GLY A 24 -15.00 -23.45 10.97
N SER A 25 -13.98 -22.73 10.51
CA SER A 25 -12.83 -22.28 11.32
C SER A 25 -12.89 -20.82 11.77
N VAL A 26 -13.80 -20.00 11.24
CA VAL A 26 -13.96 -18.60 11.66
C VAL A 26 -14.64 -18.56 13.03
N ASP A 27 -14.15 -17.72 13.95
CA ASP A 27 -14.72 -17.59 15.29
C ASP A 27 -16.19 -17.12 15.22
N PRO A 28 -17.14 -17.85 15.85
CA PRO A 28 -18.55 -17.48 15.81
C PRO A 28 -18.85 -16.07 16.34
N VAL A 29 -18.03 -15.55 17.28
CA VAL A 29 -18.17 -14.19 17.80
C VAL A 29 -17.82 -13.18 16.71
N PHE A 30 -16.71 -13.40 16.00
CA PHE A 30 -16.31 -12.53 14.90
C PHE A 30 -17.30 -12.60 13.73
N ALA A 31 -17.69 -13.81 13.33
CA ALA A 31 -18.63 -14.01 12.24
C ALA A 31 -20.05 -13.50 12.57
N GLY A 32 -20.39 -13.39 13.86
CA GLY A 32 -21.64 -12.84 14.37
C GLY A 32 -21.71 -11.30 14.41
N VAL A 33 -20.60 -10.59 14.15
CA VAL A 33 -20.60 -9.14 14.00
C VAL A 33 -21.45 -8.77 12.79
N SER A 34 -22.43 -7.87 12.96
CA SER A 34 -23.47 -7.60 11.96
C SER A 34 -22.92 -7.23 10.58
N LEU A 35 -21.87 -6.40 10.55
CA LEU A 35 -21.17 -6.01 9.32
C LEU A 35 -20.53 -7.24 8.64
N ILE A 36 -19.83 -8.08 9.41
CA ILE A 36 -19.15 -9.28 8.92
C ILE A 36 -20.16 -10.30 8.41
N THR A 37 -21.21 -10.59 9.19
CA THR A 37 -22.32 -11.47 8.76
C THR A 37 -22.95 -10.99 7.45
N GLY A 38 -23.17 -9.67 7.32
CA GLY A 38 -23.70 -9.07 6.10
C GLY A 38 -22.80 -9.29 4.88
N LEU A 39 -21.49 -9.09 5.04
CA LEU A 39 -20.50 -9.31 3.98
C LEU A 39 -20.35 -10.78 3.61
N ILE A 40 -20.34 -11.69 4.59
CA ILE A 40 -20.32 -13.13 4.36
C ILE A 40 -21.50 -13.54 3.47
N ASN A 41 -22.72 -13.10 3.81
CA ASN A 41 -23.91 -13.41 3.03
C ASN A 41 -23.86 -12.84 1.60
N GLU A 42 -23.24 -11.69 1.41
CA GLU A 42 -23.04 -11.08 0.08
C GLU A 42 -22.03 -11.88 -0.75
N LEU A 43 -20.90 -12.25 -0.15
CA LEU A 43 -19.74 -12.75 -0.89
C LEU A 43 -19.74 -14.26 -1.12
N ILE A 44 -20.31 -15.05 -0.20
CA ILE A 44 -20.19 -16.52 -0.23
C ILE A 44 -20.82 -17.15 -1.48
N VAL A 45 -21.82 -16.50 -2.08
CA VAL A 45 -22.47 -16.99 -3.30
C VAL A 45 -21.56 -16.83 -4.53
N CYS A 46 -20.63 -15.87 -4.49
CA CYS A 46 -19.80 -15.49 -5.62
C CYS A 46 -18.34 -15.95 -5.48
N HIS A 47 -17.90 -16.36 -4.29
CA HIS A 47 -16.50 -16.68 -3.99
C HIS A 47 -16.37 -18.11 -3.45
N ASP A 48 -15.19 -18.68 -3.65
CA ASP A 48 -14.80 -19.93 -3.02
C ASP A 48 -14.81 -19.77 -1.49
N ALA A 49 -15.55 -20.64 -0.80
CA ALA A 49 -15.75 -20.56 0.64
C ALA A 49 -14.42 -20.69 1.40
N GLU A 50 -13.50 -21.53 0.91
CA GLU A 50 -12.18 -21.72 1.52
C GLU A 50 -11.34 -20.44 1.44
N GLN A 51 -11.40 -19.70 0.32
CA GLN A 51 -10.68 -18.43 0.19
C GLN A 51 -11.30 -17.34 1.07
N LEU A 52 -12.63 -17.26 1.14
CA LEU A 52 -13.32 -16.31 2.02
C LEU A 52 -12.98 -16.58 3.48
N GLU A 53 -13.04 -17.84 3.91
CA GLU A 53 -12.65 -18.30 5.25
C GLU A 53 -11.21 -17.90 5.57
N LYS A 54 -10.27 -18.20 4.67
CA LYS A 54 -8.87 -17.81 4.83
C LYS A 54 -8.70 -16.31 5.06
N ARG A 55 -9.41 -15.47 4.30
CA ARG A 55 -9.34 -14.01 4.45
C ARG A 55 -9.93 -13.55 5.78
N LEU A 56 -11.10 -14.06 6.16
CA LEU A 56 -11.73 -13.72 7.43
C LEU A 56 -10.85 -14.11 8.63
N ASN A 57 -10.25 -15.30 8.59
CA ASN A 57 -9.29 -15.73 9.61
C ASN A 57 -8.07 -14.81 9.69
N MET A 58 -7.55 -14.29 8.55
CA MET A 58 -6.46 -13.32 8.59
C MET A 58 -6.83 -12.01 9.30
N LEU A 59 -8.06 -11.52 9.11
CA LEU A 59 -8.54 -10.34 9.85
C LEU A 59 -8.72 -10.67 11.34
N GLU A 60 -9.35 -11.80 11.64
CA GLU A 60 -9.56 -12.26 13.00
C GLU A 60 -8.23 -12.41 13.77
N ASP A 61 -7.25 -13.05 13.15
CA ASP A 61 -5.91 -13.25 13.71
C ASP A 61 -5.19 -11.92 13.95
N GLU A 62 -5.32 -10.94 13.05
CA GLU A 62 -4.76 -9.60 13.25
C GLU A 62 -5.45 -8.85 14.38
N ILE A 63 -6.79 -8.93 14.49
CA ILE A 63 -7.54 -8.34 15.60
C ILE A 63 -7.09 -8.94 16.93
N LYS A 64 -6.98 -10.28 17.01
CA LYS A 64 -6.49 -11.00 18.19
C LYS A 64 -5.05 -10.62 18.53
N ARG A 65 -4.18 -10.46 17.52
CA ARG A 65 -2.78 -10.04 17.69
C ARG A 65 -2.63 -8.64 18.28
N ARG A 66 -3.61 -7.76 18.05
CA ARG A 66 -3.65 -6.38 18.60
C ARG A 66 -4.36 -6.31 19.95
N ASP A 67 -4.60 -7.45 20.61
CA ASP A 67 -5.28 -7.57 21.90
C ASP A 67 -6.69 -6.93 21.92
N VAL A 68 -7.36 -6.88 20.77
CA VAL A 68 -8.74 -6.39 20.67
C VAL A 68 -9.69 -7.56 20.91
N MET A 69 -10.55 -7.42 21.93
CA MET A 69 -11.57 -8.41 22.24
C MET A 69 -12.62 -8.45 21.13
N LEU A 70 -12.89 -9.64 20.57
CA LEU A 70 -13.87 -9.82 19.49
C LEU A 70 -15.27 -9.34 19.92
N GLU A 71 -15.62 -9.52 21.19
CA GLU A 71 -16.90 -9.11 21.78
C GLU A 71 -17.08 -7.58 21.76
N SER A 72 -15.98 -6.82 21.70
CA SER A 72 -16.03 -5.35 21.65
C SER A 72 -16.19 -4.79 20.23
N LEU A 73 -16.03 -5.62 19.19
CA LEU A 73 -16.03 -5.17 17.80
C LEU A 73 -17.36 -4.59 17.36
N GLN A 74 -18.48 -5.20 17.75
CA GLN A 74 -19.80 -4.70 17.40
C GLN A 74 -20.00 -3.27 17.93
N ASN A 75 -19.64 -3.03 19.20
CA ASN A 75 -19.76 -1.69 19.79
C ASN A 75 -18.87 -0.67 19.06
N ARG A 76 -17.64 -1.04 18.69
CA ARG A 76 -16.74 -0.17 17.91
C ARG A 76 -17.33 0.20 16.55
N ILE A 77 -17.95 -0.76 15.87
CA ILE A 77 -18.61 -0.54 14.58
C ILE A 77 -19.86 0.34 14.75
N ASP A 78 -20.62 0.16 15.82
CA ASP A 78 -21.83 0.95 16.12
C ASP A 78 -21.50 2.41 16.49
N GLU A 79 -20.27 2.68 16.93
CA GLU A 79 -19.75 4.03 17.22
C GLU A 79 -19.25 4.77 15.96
N LEU A 80 -19.07 4.09 14.82
CA LEU A 80 -18.64 4.72 13.58
C LEU A 80 -19.73 5.61 12.99
N GLU A 81 -19.33 6.74 12.43
CA GLU A 81 -20.22 7.55 11.60
C GLU A 81 -20.46 6.90 10.22
N GLU A 82 -21.47 7.38 9.50
CA GLU A 82 -21.95 6.77 8.26
C GLU A 82 -20.82 6.59 7.23
N HIS A 83 -20.01 7.63 6.99
CA HIS A 83 -18.88 7.56 6.07
C HIS A 83 -17.90 6.45 6.47
N SER A 84 -17.42 6.47 7.72
CA SER A 84 -16.43 5.53 8.22
C SER A 84 -16.93 4.08 8.22
N TYR A 85 -18.21 3.89 8.54
CA TYR A 85 -18.85 2.57 8.44
C TYR A 85 -18.81 2.03 7.01
N TYR A 86 -19.14 2.86 6.01
CA TYR A 86 -19.11 2.44 4.60
C TYR A 86 -17.70 2.21 4.07
N VAL A 87 -16.72 3.01 4.51
CA VAL A 87 -15.30 2.80 4.20
C VAL A 87 -14.83 1.46 4.75
N LEU A 88 -15.03 1.20 6.04
CA LEU A 88 -14.68 -0.08 6.67
C LEU A 88 -15.33 -1.27 5.95
N ARG A 89 -16.65 -1.17 5.69
CA ARG A 89 -17.40 -2.20 4.98
C ARG A 89 -16.82 -2.46 3.59
N ASN A 90 -16.50 -1.42 2.84
CA ASN A 90 -15.93 -1.55 1.50
C ASN A 90 -14.51 -2.13 1.54
N ASN A 91 -13.69 -1.73 2.50
CA ASN A 91 -12.34 -2.25 2.66
C ASN A 91 -12.36 -3.75 2.97
N ILE A 92 -13.18 -4.19 3.93
CA ILE A 92 -13.34 -5.63 4.24
C ILE A 92 -13.88 -6.40 3.03
N ARG A 93 -14.85 -5.83 2.32
CA ARG A 93 -15.39 -6.43 1.08
C ARG A 93 -14.29 -6.63 0.05
N CYS A 94 -13.57 -5.57 -0.30
CA CYS A 94 -12.46 -5.61 -1.28
C CYS A 94 -11.34 -6.57 -0.84
N PHE A 95 -11.00 -6.55 0.45
CA PHE A 95 -10.01 -7.46 1.04
C PHE A 95 -10.41 -8.93 0.83
N CYS A 96 -11.67 -9.28 1.09
CA CYS A 96 -12.17 -10.64 0.94
C CYS A 96 -12.36 -11.06 -0.52
N SER A 97 -12.79 -10.15 -1.40
CA SER A 97 -13.23 -10.49 -2.77
C SER A 97 -12.18 -10.30 -3.85
N SER A 98 -11.27 -9.34 -3.70
CA SER A 98 -10.53 -8.80 -4.85
C SER A 98 -9.07 -8.44 -4.58
N SER A 99 -8.65 -8.36 -3.31
CA SER A 99 -7.26 -8.06 -2.99
C SER A 99 -6.31 -9.21 -3.36
N TYR A 100 -5.16 -8.88 -3.91
CA TYR A 100 -4.13 -9.86 -4.24
C TYR A 100 -3.57 -10.53 -2.97
N PRO A 101 -3.23 -11.84 -2.99
CA PRO A 101 -2.69 -12.55 -1.83
C PRO A 101 -1.44 -11.90 -1.23
N GLU A 102 -0.58 -11.31 -2.05
CA GLU A 102 0.67 -10.67 -1.66
C GLU A 102 0.44 -9.37 -0.87
N VAL A 103 -0.74 -8.76 -1.01
CA VAL A 103 -1.13 -7.52 -0.33
C VAL A 103 -1.93 -7.81 0.94
N ALA A 104 -2.47 -9.04 1.05
CA ALA A 104 -3.42 -9.45 2.07
C ALA A 104 -2.98 -9.11 3.50
N GLU A 105 -1.77 -9.50 3.88
CA GLU A 105 -1.28 -9.33 5.25
C GLU A 105 -1.14 -7.85 5.64
N ILE A 106 -0.65 -7.03 4.72
CA ILE A 106 -0.48 -5.59 4.91
C ILE A 106 -1.86 -4.93 5.01
N TYR A 107 -2.79 -5.38 4.16
CA TYR A 107 -4.14 -4.85 4.13
C TYR A 107 -4.95 -5.22 5.37
N SER A 108 -4.79 -6.43 5.93
CA SER A 108 -5.44 -6.79 7.19
C SER A 108 -4.94 -5.91 8.34
N LYS A 109 -3.63 -5.61 8.41
CA LYS A 109 -3.07 -4.67 9.41
C LYS A 109 -3.72 -3.29 9.29
N CYS A 110 -3.83 -2.75 8.08
CA CYS A 110 -4.42 -1.43 7.85
C CYS A 110 -5.92 -1.37 8.18
N ILE A 111 -6.68 -2.42 7.86
CA ILE A 111 -8.11 -2.52 8.22
C ILE A 111 -8.29 -2.58 9.74
N VAL A 112 -7.42 -3.29 10.44
CA VAL A 112 -7.49 -3.38 11.91
C VAL A 112 -7.09 -2.06 12.56
N ASP A 113 -6.06 -1.38 12.06
CA ASP A 113 -5.71 -0.03 12.54
C ASP A 113 -6.85 0.97 12.28
N TYR A 114 -7.53 0.89 11.12
CA TYR A 114 -8.73 1.68 10.81
C TYR A 114 -9.85 1.45 11.86
N LEU A 115 -10.04 0.21 12.30
CA LEU A 115 -11.08 -0.18 13.27
C LEU A 115 -10.76 0.24 14.71
N ILE A 116 -9.48 0.35 15.06
CA ILE A 116 -9.04 0.64 16.43
C ILE A 116 -8.88 2.15 16.66
N ASN A 117 -8.42 2.88 15.64
CA ASN A 117 -8.07 4.29 15.75
C ASN A 117 -9.29 5.21 15.75
N GLN A 118 -9.18 6.33 16.47
CA GLN A 118 -10.26 7.35 16.52
C GLN A 118 -10.25 8.27 15.31
N ASN A 119 -9.07 8.54 14.73
CA ASN A 119 -8.92 9.20 13.43
C ASN A 119 -8.35 8.16 12.47
N HIS A 120 -9.03 7.97 11.35
CA HIS A 120 -8.74 6.93 10.37
C HIS A 120 -8.55 7.49 8.95
N ASP A 121 -8.38 8.81 8.79
CA ASP A 121 -8.21 9.45 7.49
C ASP A 121 -6.99 8.88 6.73
N MET A 122 -5.90 8.66 7.45
CA MET A 122 -4.68 8.09 6.86
C MET A 122 -4.89 6.61 6.50
N GLU A 123 -5.50 5.83 7.39
CA GLU A 123 -5.80 4.42 7.16
C GLU A 123 -6.77 4.21 5.99
N GLU A 124 -7.72 5.12 5.79
CA GLU A 124 -8.60 5.16 4.61
C GLU A 124 -7.77 5.24 3.32
N GLU A 125 -6.93 6.27 3.21
CA GLU A 125 -6.07 6.51 2.05
C GLU A 125 -5.14 5.32 1.77
N ILE A 126 -4.54 4.75 2.81
CA ILE A 126 -3.68 3.57 2.67
C ILE A 126 -4.48 2.35 2.22
N CYS A 127 -5.70 2.13 2.73
CA CYS A 127 -6.57 1.06 2.24
C CYS A 127 -6.87 1.23 0.75
N GLU A 128 -7.21 2.44 0.29
CA GLU A 128 -7.48 2.72 -1.12
C GLU A 128 -6.26 2.50 -2.04
N ILE A 129 -5.06 2.83 -1.55
CA ILE A 129 -3.80 2.51 -2.24
C ILE A 129 -3.62 0.99 -2.32
N LEU A 130 -3.79 0.27 -1.20
CA LEU A 130 -3.60 -1.18 -1.13
C LEU A 130 -4.59 -1.95 -2.01
N GLN A 131 -5.83 -1.47 -2.15
CA GLN A 131 -6.80 -2.05 -3.10
C GLN A 131 -6.29 -2.07 -4.53
N GLN A 132 -5.44 -1.11 -4.88
CA GLN A 132 -4.91 -0.98 -6.23
C GLN A 132 -3.57 -1.70 -6.39
N CYS A 133 -2.85 -2.02 -5.30
CA CYS A 133 -1.54 -2.67 -5.34
C CYS A 133 -1.59 -4.15 -5.79
N ASN A 134 -0.51 -4.60 -6.41
CA ASN A 134 -0.22 -6.00 -6.72
C ASN A 134 1.18 -6.39 -6.21
N SER A 135 1.61 -7.63 -6.51
CA SER A 135 2.90 -8.16 -6.07
C SER A 135 4.12 -7.31 -6.47
N ASN A 136 4.13 -6.73 -7.67
CA ASN A 136 5.24 -5.90 -8.14
C ASN A 136 5.33 -4.57 -7.39
N ASP A 137 4.18 -4.01 -7.00
CA ASP A 137 4.13 -2.76 -6.22
C ASP A 137 4.67 -3.01 -4.81
N ILE A 138 4.27 -4.12 -4.19
CA ILE A 138 4.77 -4.54 -2.87
C ILE A 138 6.27 -4.85 -2.93
N GLN A 139 6.73 -5.53 -3.98
CA GLN A 139 8.15 -5.79 -4.19
C GLN A 139 8.95 -4.49 -4.31
N LEU A 140 8.48 -3.54 -5.11
CA LEU A 140 9.12 -2.22 -5.23
C LEU A 140 9.19 -1.51 -3.88
N MET A 141 8.11 -1.49 -3.11
CA MET A 141 8.10 -0.85 -1.80
C MET A 141 9.05 -1.53 -0.81
N ASN A 142 9.24 -2.85 -0.87
CA ASN A 142 10.27 -3.54 -0.10
C ASN A 142 11.69 -3.13 -0.52
N LEU A 143 11.97 -3.03 -1.82
CA LEU A 143 13.27 -2.53 -2.30
C LEU A 143 13.52 -1.09 -1.83
N VAL A 144 12.48 -0.24 -1.87
CA VAL A 144 12.54 1.12 -1.34
C VAL A 144 12.80 1.10 0.17
N LYS A 145 12.14 0.23 0.92
CA LYS A 145 12.34 0.05 2.37
C LYS A 145 13.80 -0.31 2.68
N GLU A 146 14.31 -1.36 2.02
CA GLU A 146 15.68 -1.84 2.19
C GLU A 146 16.71 -0.75 1.84
N PHE A 147 16.48 -0.02 0.75
CA PHE A 147 17.33 1.10 0.36
C PHE A 147 17.35 2.19 1.44
N ILE A 148 16.20 2.62 1.96
CA ILE A 148 16.13 3.64 3.02
C ILE A 148 16.90 3.22 4.27
N TYR A 149 16.84 1.95 4.66
CA TYR A 149 17.48 1.48 5.90
C TYR A 149 18.97 1.14 5.74
N SER A 150 19.40 0.71 4.57
CA SER A 150 20.72 0.07 4.40
C SER A 150 21.46 0.45 3.12
N GLY A 151 20.81 1.15 2.19
CA GLY A 151 21.40 1.54 0.92
C GLY A 151 22.45 2.63 1.05
N SER A 152 23.35 2.70 0.05
CA SER A 152 24.29 3.82 -0.07
C SER A 152 23.57 5.09 -0.54
N HIS A 153 23.80 6.20 0.17
CA HIS A 153 23.21 7.51 -0.10
C HIS A 153 24.26 8.52 -0.65
N GLU A 154 25.21 8.03 -1.44
CA GLU A 154 26.35 8.81 -1.96
C GLU A 154 25.91 10.07 -2.72
N GLU A 155 25.01 9.96 -3.71
CA GLU A 155 24.55 11.11 -4.50
C GLU A 155 23.73 12.08 -3.62
N ALA A 156 22.97 11.56 -2.66
CA ALA A 156 22.25 12.41 -1.70
C ALA A 156 23.21 13.24 -0.83
N GLU A 157 24.29 12.64 -0.34
CA GLU A 157 25.31 13.33 0.45
C GLU A 157 26.10 14.35 -0.38
N GLU A 158 26.41 14.04 -1.64
CA GLU A 158 27.02 15.01 -2.55
C GLU A 158 26.10 16.20 -2.84
N GLU A 159 24.81 15.95 -3.07
CA GLU A 159 23.84 17.00 -3.34
C GLU A 159 23.61 17.90 -2.12
N LYS A 160 23.55 17.32 -0.90
CA LYS A 160 23.52 18.09 0.35
C LYS A 160 24.71 19.06 0.45
N LYS A 161 25.93 18.60 0.12
CA LYS A 161 27.14 19.46 0.10
C LYS A 161 27.04 20.59 -0.93
N LYS A 162 26.51 20.31 -2.12
CA LYS A 162 26.29 21.34 -3.16
C LYS A 162 25.29 22.39 -2.67
N ILE A 163 24.18 21.98 -2.04
CA ILE A 163 23.17 22.89 -1.50
C ILE A 163 23.78 23.80 -0.43
N ILE A 164 24.59 23.27 0.49
CA ILE A 164 25.27 24.05 1.53
C ILE A 164 26.21 25.08 0.90
N LYS A 165 27.06 24.66 -0.04
CA LYS A 165 27.98 25.55 -0.74
C LYS A 165 27.24 26.65 -1.51
N ASP A 166 26.14 26.32 -2.17
CA ASP A 166 25.31 27.30 -2.89
C ASP A 166 24.75 28.38 -1.95
N VAL A 167 24.38 28.01 -0.72
CA VAL A 167 23.93 28.97 0.31
C VAL A 167 25.08 29.88 0.74
N GLU A 168 26.28 29.34 0.92
CA GLU A 168 27.49 30.12 1.26
C GLU A 168 27.89 31.09 0.12
N ASP A 169 27.85 30.62 -1.13
CA ASP A 169 28.16 31.43 -2.32
C ASP A 169 27.11 32.55 -2.53
N ILE A 170 25.85 32.32 -2.16
CA ILE A 170 24.81 33.37 -2.17
C ILE A 170 25.07 34.40 -1.07
N ASN A 171 25.36 33.96 0.16
CA ASN A 171 25.61 34.87 1.28
C ASN A 171 26.87 35.70 1.09
N SER A 172 27.88 35.17 0.38
CA SER A 172 29.11 35.88 0.03
C SER A 172 29.00 36.73 -1.25
N GLY A 173 27.86 36.68 -1.95
CA GLY A 173 27.59 37.45 -3.17
C GLY A 173 28.25 36.90 -4.44
N VAL A 174 28.86 35.71 -4.37
CA VAL A 174 29.47 35.00 -5.51
C VAL A 174 28.39 34.47 -6.47
N LYS A 175 27.24 34.05 -5.94
CA LYS A 175 26.10 33.50 -6.70
C LYS A 175 24.83 34.29 -6.39
N LYS A 176 23.95 34.48 -7.38
CA LYS A 176 22.67 35.22 -7.21
C LYS A 176 21.45 34.33 -7.03
N TYR A 177 21.52 33.08 -7.51
CA TYR A 177 20.40 32.15 -7.55
C TYR A 177 20.90 30.75 -7.19
N ARG A 178 20.04 29.97 -6.53
CA ARG A 178 20.26 28.54 -6.30
C ARG A 178 19.22 27.74 -7.07
N ASP A 179 19.56 26.49 -7.34
CA ASP A 179 18.58 25.52 -7.75
C ASP A 179 17.57 25.28 -6.61
N ARG A 180 16.33 24.89 -6.95
CA ARG A 180 15.27 24.58 -5.98
C ARG A 180 15.32 23.12 -5.53
N SER A 181 16.49 22.49 -5.60
CA SER A 181 16.66 21.12 -5.12
C SER A 181 16.35 21.03 -3.63
N ILE A 182 15.48 20.08 -3.26
CA ILE A 182 15.09 19.80 -1.89
C ILE A 182 15.36 18.33 -1.60
N ILE A 183 15.93 18.06 -0.42
CA ILE A 183 16.21 16.70 0.06
C ILE A 183 15.42 16.50 1.35
N TYR A 184 14.52 15.51 1.35
CA TYR A 184 13.66 15.13 2.47
C TYR A 184 14.30 14.00 3.31
N GLY A 185 15.55 14.21 3.73
CA GLY A 185 16.33 13.20 4.46
C GLY A 185 16.50 11.91 3.66
N GLU A 186 16.44 10.78 4.35
CA GLU A 186 16.57 9.41 3.78
C GLU A 186 15.42 9.04 2.82
N TYR A 187 14.32 9.81 2.80
CA TYR A 187 13.18 9.56 1.92
C TYR A 187 13.31 10.18 0.54
N THR A 188 14.39 10.92 0.27
CA THR A 188 14.78 11.32 -1.08
C THR A 188 15.76 10.29 -1.62
N ILE A 189 15.31 9.51 -2.60
CA ILE A 189 16.06 8.43 -3.21
C ILE A 189 16.54 8.87 -4.59
N PHE A 190 17.87 8.97 -4.75
CA PHE A 190 18.46 9.27 -6.05
C PHE A 190 18.44 8.03 -6.92
N TRP A 191 18.01 8.20 -8.18
CA TRP A 191 17.84 7.10 -9.12
C TRP A 191 19.13 6.28 -9.28
N LYS A 192 20.28 6.95 -9.41
CA LYS A 192 21.57 6.28 -9.58
C LYS A 192 21.96 5.43 -8.38
N ASP A 193 21.79 5.94 -7.16
CA ASP A 193 22.09 5.21 -5.93
C ASP A 193 21.18 3.99 -5.82
N PHE A 194 19.88 4.18 -6.08
CA PHE A 194 18.90 3.09 -6.07
C PHE A 194 19.24 1.99 -7.07
N MET A 195 19.60 2.34 -8.30
CA MET A 195 19.97 1.36 -9.33
C MET A 195 21.30 0.66 -9.02
N LYS A 196 22.27 1.38 -8.44
CA LYS A 196 23.56 0.82 -8.01
C LYS A 196 23.37 -0.22 -6.91
N GLU A 197 22.56 0.11 -5.88
CA GLU A 197 22.25 -0.80 -4.78
C GLU A 197 21.56 -2.07 -5.28
N ASN A 198 20.63 -1.92 -6.22
CA ASN A 198 19.93 -3.04 -6.86
C ASN A 198 20.73 -3.74 -7.97
N HIS A 199 22.03 -3.45 -8.09
CA HIS A 199 22.97 -4.04 -9.06
C HIS A 199 22.56 -3.90 -10.54
N VAL A 200 21.74 -2.90 -10.86
CA VAL A 200 21.31 -2.64 -12.24
C VAL A 200 22.27 -1.64 -12.88
N ARG A 201 23.01 -2.11 -13.89
CA ARG A 201 24.02 -1.28 -14.56
C ARG A 201 23.44 -0.49 -15.73
N ASN A 202 23.96 0.72 -15.92
CA ASN A 202 23.76 1.54 -17.12
C ASN A 202 22.31 1.91 -17.45
N VAL A 203 21.44 2.04 -16.44
CA VAL A 203 20.06 2.51 -16.63
C VAL A 203 19.96 3.96 -16.18
N GLU A 204 20.15 4.88 -17.11
CA GLU A 204 19.96 6.31 -16.86
C GLU A 204 18.51 6.76 -17.04
N ASP A 205 17.70 6.00 -17.78
CA ASP A 205 16.31 6.32 -18.13
C ASP A 205 15.46 5.05 -17.99
N MET A 206 14.32 5.13 -17.29
CA MET A 206 13.39 4.00 -17.14
C MET A 206 12.85 3.49 -18.48
N THR A 207 12.86 4.31 -19.54
CA THR A 207 12.52 3.88 -20.91
C THR A 207 13.39 2.70 -21.34
N MET A 208 14.66 2.66 -20.91
CA MET A 208 15.53 1.53 -21.18
C MET A 208 15.02 0.25 -20.50
N MET A 209 14.51 0.35 -19.27
CA MET A 209 13.95 -0.79 -18.54
C MET A 209 12.67 -1.32 -19.18
N LEU A 210 11.88 -0.44 -19.78
CA LEU A 210 10.63 -0.81 -20.44
C LEU A 210 10.83 -1.46 -21.81
N ASN A 211 11.94 -1.15 -22.51
CA ASN A 211 12.13 -1.53 -23.91
C ASN A 211 13.34 -2.43 -24.16
N ASN A 212 14.28 -2.56 -23.21
CA ASN A 212 15.51 -3.33 -23.40
C ASN A 212 15.62 -4.49 -22.41
N GLN A 213 16.30 -5.53 -22.88
CA GLN A 213 16.75 -6.62 -22.04
C GLN A 213 17.89 -6.17 -21.14
N LEU A 214 17.65 -6.16 -19.81
CA LEU A 214 18.63 -5.77 -18.81
C LEU A 214 19.35 -7.00 -18.24
N MET A 215 20.61 -6.80 -17.86
CA MET A 215 21.46 -7.78 -17.19
C MET A 215 21.85 -7.26 -15.81
N ALA A 216 21.56 -8.02 -14.75
CA ALA A 216 22.25 -7.87 -13.46
C ALA A 216 22.95 -9.18 -13.10
N ASP A 217 24.21 -9.08 -12.70
CA ASP A 217 25.05 -10.22 -12.28
C ASP A 217 25.02 -11.43 -13.23
N GLY A 218 24.96 -11.18 -14.54
CA GLY A 218 24.99 -12.23 -15.56
C GLY A 218 23.66 -12.95 -15.79
N LYS A 219 22.56 -12.52 -15.15
CA LYS A 219 21.20 -13.02 -15.40
C LYS A 219 20.38 -12.00 -16.20
N ASP A 220 19.60 -12.51 -17.15
CA ASP A 220 18.59 -11.74 -17.87
C ASP A 220 17.44 -11.36 -16.92
N LEU A 221 17.12 -10.05 -16.82
CA LEU A 221 16.12 -9.53 -15.87
C LEU A 221 15.06 -8.63 -16.53
N VAL A 222 14.87 -8.77 -17.84
CA VAL A 222 14.02 -7.88 -18.66
C VAL A 222 12.64 -7.66 -18.05
N TYR A 223 12.00 -8.76 -17.63
CA TYR A 223 10.62 -8.73 -17.20
C TYR A 223 10.49 -8.06 -15.83
N ASP A 224 11.32 -8.44 -14.86
CA ASP A 224 11.22 -7.97 -13.48
C ASP A 224 11.40 -6.44 -13.40
N TRP A 225 12.41 -5.90 -14.09
CA TRP A 225 12.68 -4.45 -14.08
C TRP A 225 11.68 -3.64 -14.88
N ALA A 226 11.12 -4.19 -15.97
CA ALA A 226 10.03 -3.54 -16.69
C ALA A 226 8.77 -3.44 -15.80
N TYR A 227 8.47 -4.47 -15.01
CA TYR A 227 7.36 -4.43 -14.06
C TYR A 227 7.60 -3.45 -12.91
N LEU A 228 8.81 -3.39 -12.37
CA LEU A 228 9.18 -2.41 -11.34
C LEU A 228 9.09 -0.97 -11.86
N SER A 229 9.48 -0.72 -13.12
CA SER A 229 9.33 0.60 -13.75
C SER A 229 7.86 1.02 -13.86
N ARG A 230 6.97 0.07 -14.20
CA ARG A 230 5.51 0.31 -14.20
C ARG A 230 4.98 0.55 -12.79
N ALA A 231 5.48 -0.17 -11.79
CA ALA A 231 5.10 0.02 -10.40
C ALA A 231 5.51 1.42 -9.89
N ILE A 232 6.70 1.93 -10.26
CA ILE A 232 7.13 3.30 -9.90
C ILE A 232 6.13 4.34 -10.41
N VAL A 233 5.75 4.26 -11.69
CA VAL A 233 4.80 5.20 -12.30
C VAL A 233 3.42 5.08 -11.62
N LYS A 234 2.97 3.85 -11.37
CA LYS A 234 1.70 3.60 -10.69
C LYS A 234 1.68 4.18 -9.28
N LEU A 235 2.69 3.87 -8.46
CA LEU A 235 2.82 4.40 -7.11
C LEU A 235 2.97 5.91 -7.09
N SER A 236 3.53 6.51 -8.16
CA SER A 236 3.51 7.96 -8.29
C SER A 236 2.12 8.52 -8.54
N ASN A 237 1.33 7.88 -9.40
CA ASN A 237 -0.07 8.26 -9.63
C ASN A 237 -0.96 8.05 -8.39
N LEU A 238 -0.60 7.09 -7.53
CA LEU A 238 -1.25 6.86 -6.24
C LEU A 238 -0.76 7.80 -5.12
N GLY A 239 0.13 8.74 -5.42
CA GLY A 239 0.65 9.68 -4.42
C GLY A 239 1.58 9.07 -3.38
N VAL A 240 2.01 7.81 -3.55
CA VAL A 240 2.99 7.10 -2.70
C VAL A 240 4.41 7.60 -2.96
N LEU A 241 4.73 7.86 -4.24
CA LEU A 241 6.01 8.38 -4.69
C LEU A 241 5.83 9.72 -5.41
N GLN A 242 6.77 10.64 -5.23
CA GLN A 242 6.87 11.86 -6.01
C GLN A 242 8.13 11.83 -6.86
N LEU A 243 8.00 11.80 -8.18
CA LEU A 243 9.12 11.70 -9.11
C LEU A 243 9.64 13.09 -9.51
N GLU A 244 10.96 13.29 -9.47
CA GLU A 244 11.64 14.43 -10.08
C GLU A 244 12.45 13.97 -11.28
N TYR A 245 12.30 14.66 -12.41
CA TYR A 245 12.92 14.29 -13.68
C TYR A 245 14.12 15.17 -14.01
N ARG A 246 15.10 14.59 -14.69
CA ARG A 246 16.22 15.34 -15.28
C ARG A 246 15.73 16.15 -16.46
N ASN A 247 15.67 17.46 -16.30
CA ASN A 247 15.38 18.38 -17.40
C ASN A 247 16.61 18.54 -18.28
N LYS A 248 16.53 18.10 -19.55
CA LYS A 248 17.53 18.40 -20.59
C LYS A 248 16.89 19.33 -21.61
N LEU A 249 17.64 20.36 -22.03
CA LEU A 249 17.18 21.29 -23.07
C LEU A 249 16.80 20.52 -24.34
N GLY A 250 15.53 20.62 -24.74
CA GLY A 250 14.99 20.00 -25.96
C GLY A 250 14.38 18.59 -25.78
N THR A 251 14.58 17.94 -24.63
CA THR A 251 14.02 16.60 -24.37
C THR A 251 13.68 16.45 -22.89
N ASN A 252 12.38 16.49 -22.58
CA ASN A 252 11.86 16.11 -21.28
C ASN A 252 11.15 14.76 -21.43
N SER A 253 11.71 13.73 -20.81
CA SER A 253 11.08 12.41 -20.73
C SER A 253 10.52 12.23 -19.32
N PRO A 254 9.24 11.83 -19.16
CA PRO A 254 8.67 11.47 -17.86
C PRO A 254 9.26 10.15 -17.31
N PHE A 255 10.26 9.57 -17.98
CA PHE A 255 10.94 8.35 -17.57
C PHE A 255 12.42 8.59 -17.22
N ASN A 256 12.94 9.78 -17.46
CA ASN A 256 14.30 10.19 -17.11
C ASN A 256 14.31 10.73 -15.66
N ILE A 257 14.04 9.84 -14.70
CA ILE A 257 14.00 10.17 -13.27
C ILE A 257 15.40 10.53 -12.79
N ASP A 258 15.52 11.66 -12.10
CA ASP A 258 16.71 12.01 -11.34
C ASP A 258 16.68 11.39 -9.95
N ARG A 259 15.56 11.57 -9.27
CA ARG A 259 15.29 11.10 -7.92
C ARG A 259 13.78 11.00 -7.70
N PHE A 260 13.39 10.29 -6.65
CA PHE A 260 12.02 10.25 -6.20
C PHE A 260 11.94 10.38 -4.69
N HIS A 261 10.80 10.88 -4.20
CA HIS A 261 10.55 11.10 -2.79
C HIS A 261 9.45 10.16 -2.31
N VAL A 262 9.68 9.49 -1.19
CA VAL A 262 8.63 8.75 -0.50
C VAL A 262 7.76 9.75 0.28
N THR A 263 6.50 9.86 -0.13
CA THR A 263 5.53 10.81 0.45
C THR A 263 5.08 10.37 1.84
N LEU A 264 4.21 11.16 2.49
CA LEU A 264 3.62 10.77 3.77
C LEU A 264 2.84 9.43 3.66
N PHE A 265 2.07 9.25 2.59
CA PHE A 265 1.34 8.00 2.34
C PHE A 265 2.31 6.84 2.11
N GLY A 266 3.38 7.06 1.33
CA GLY A 266 4.39 6.02 1.11
C GLY A 266 5.13 5.62 2.37
N ARG A 267 5.41 6.57 3.27
CA ARG A 267 6.01 6.27 4.58
C ARG A 267 5.09 5.43 5.44
N LYS A 268 3.79 5.78 5.49
CA LYS A 268 2.81 5.00 6.23
C LYS A 268 2.67 3.59 5.67
N LEU A 269 2.68 3.43 4.35
CA LEU A 269 2.69 2.11 3.70
C LEU A 269 3.94 1.29 4.08
N LEU A 270 5.13 1.92 4.14
CA LEU A 270 6.37 1.28 4.58
C LEU A 270 6.35 0.80 6.04
N GLU A 271 5.53 1.40 6.91
CA GLU A 271 5.34 0.95 8.30
C GLU A 271 4.56 -0.37 8.38
N TYR A 272 3.67 -0.63 7.42
CA TYR A 272 2.87 -1.86 7.38
C TYR A 272 3.58 -3.05 6.72
N LEU A 273 4.51 -2.75 5.81
CA LEU A 273 5.52 -3.68 5.29
C LEU A 273 6.55 -4.02 6.36
#